data_AF-A0A8J4TXF7-F1
#
_entry.id   AF-A0A8J4TXF7-F1
#
_cell.length_a   1.000
_cell.length_b   1.000
_cell.length_c   1.000
_cell.angle_alpha   90.00
_cell.angle_beta   90.00
_cell.angle_gamma   90.00
#
_symmetry.space_group_name_H-M   'P 1'
#
loop_
_entity.id
_entity.type
_entity.pdbx_description
1 polymer ?
#
loop_
_entity_poly.entity_id
_entity_poly.type
_entity_poly.pdbx_seq_one_letter_code
_entity_poly.pdbx_strand_id
1 'polypeptide(L)'
;MFFLFFFFFRDINPHIPQYISSVPWYIDPSKRPTLKHQRPQDEQKELFSAIGEWYKKGVQEKQISTKYRKGACENCGALTHKKKDCLERPRKVGAKFSGTGFAPDEHDQVQLSLDYDGKRDRWNGYDPEEHMRIVEEYAKVDLAKRTLKAQRLQEELATGKLDHGEREHNSEDEDEDKYADDIDMPGQNFDSKRRITVRNLRIREDTAKYLRNLDPNSAYYDPKTRAMRENPYSNTGKNPEEVGYAGDNFARYSGDTISMAQTQLFAWEAYEKGTEVHLQADPTKLELLHQSFKVKKEDFKDQQKESILEKYGGQEHLDAPPRELLLAQTEDYVEYSRHGAVIKGQEKAIARSKYEEDVLINNHTCIWGSFWKDGYWGYKCCHSMVKQSYCTGDAGKKTANTSGIQFDEEAEDENEEAPKTLLELHQEKMKEKKKKKKHKKKNEDSSDEEDEAKKKEKLKKALGAEEQRLKQVAEIMQLDERKRPYNSLKEVREPTEEEMEAFRMKRSRPDDPMASFLNHLGCQPLFLATCLLSLSFVLTARKDHNFTVQSSQLVCSLPGPPGAPGSPGPAGPTGGAGGMGSPGSDGQDGKDGDKGDKGEK
;
A
#
# COMPACT_ATOMS: atom_id res chain seq x y z
N MET A 1 -47.40 -16.74 31.77
CA MET A 1 -46.02 -16.35 32.13
C MET A 1 -45.15 -17.61 32.04
N PHE A 2 -44.79 -18.02 30.82
CA PHE A 2 -43.93 -19.18 30.58
C PHE A 2 -42.48 -18.69 30.50
N PHE A 3 -41.74 -18.82 31.59
CA PHE A 3 -40.29 -18.64 31.59
C PHE A 3 -39.66 -19.81 30.84
N LEU A 4 -39.28 -19.59 29.58
CA LEU A 4 -38.39 -20.48 28.82
C LEU A 4 -37.01 -20.46 29.49
N PHE A 5 -36.74 -21.47 30.31
CA PHE A 5 -35.38 -21.79 30.75
C PHE A 5 -34.57 -22.24 29.52
N PHE A 6 -33.84 -21.31 28.91
CA PHE A 6 -32.78 -21.62 27.94
C PHE A 6 -31.64 -22.35 28.68
N PHE A 7 -31.70 -23.68 28.71
CA PHE A 7 -30.51 -24.48 28.99
C PHE A 7 -29.55 -24.30 27.81
N PHE A 8 -28.39 -23.69 28.05
CA PHE A 8 -27.27 -23.67 27.10
C PHE A 8 -26.81 -25.12 26.85
N PHE A 9 -27.38 -25.78 25.85
CA PHE A 9 -26.85 -27.03 25.33
C PHE A 9 -25.59 -26.71 24.53
N ARG A 10 -24.45 -27.22 25.00
CA ARG A 10 -23.21 -27.25 24.21
C ARG A 10 -23.19 -28.56 23.43
N ASP A 11 -23.04 -28.47 22.13
CA ASP A 11 -22.93 -29.66 21.28
C ASP A 11 -21.66 -30.45 21.62
N ILE A 12 -21.81 -31.77 21.71
CA ILE A 12 -20.67 -32.68 21.91
C ILE A 12 -20.09 -33.00 20.54
N ASN A 13 -18.82 -32.65 20.34
CA ASN A 13 -18.12 -32.95 19.10
C ASN A 13 -18.10 -34.48 18.85
N PRO A 14 -18.63 -34.98 17.72
CA PRO A 14 -18.68 -36.42 17.39
C PRO A 14 -17.30 -37.09 17.30
N HIS A 15 -16.24 -36.31 17.08
CA HIS A 15 -14.87 -36.82 17.01
C HIS A 15 -14.24 -37.06 18.38
N ILE A 16 -14.93 -36.70 19.48
CA ILE A 16 -14.49 -37.09 20.83
C ILE A 16 -14.69 -38.60 20.98
N PRO A 17 -13.63 -39.38 21.29
CA PRO A 17 -13.75 -40.82 21.37
C PRO A 17 -14.72 -41.23 22.48
N GLN A 18 -15.42 -42.36 22.25
CA GLN A 18 -16.54 -42.81 23.07
C GLN A 18 -16.19 -42.96 24.56
N TYR A 19 -14.95 -43.35 24.91
CA TYR A 19 -14.54 -43.50 26.30
C TYR A 19 -14.43 -42.15 27.05
N ILE A 20 -14.22 -41.04 26.34
CA ILE A 20 -14.18 -39.69 26.94
C ILE A 20 -15.61 -39.13 27.03
N SER A 21 -16.41 -39.30 25.99
CA SER A 21 -17.78 -38.76 25.91
C SER A 21 -18.81 -39.55 26.71
N SER A 22 -18.58 -40.86 26.94
CA SER A 22 -19.47 -41.67 27.77
C SER A 22 -19.40 -41.22 29.22
N VAL A 23 -20.57 -40.88 29.78
CA VAL A 23 -20.70 -40.55 31.20
C VAL A 23 -20.82 -41.85 31.99
N PRO A 24 -19.90 -42.12 32.93
CA PRO A 24 -20.00 -43.28 33.81
C PRO A 24 -21.24 -43.24 34.71
N TRP A 25 -21.71 -44.43 35.11
CA TRP A 25 -22.95 -44.60 35.88
C TRP A 25 -22.92 -43.92 37.26
N TYR A 26 -21.74 -43.73 37.85
CA TYR A 26 -21.55 -43.12 39.17
C TYR A 26 -21.65 -41.59 39.17
N ILE A 27 -21.66 -40.96 37.99
CA ILE A 27 -21.94 -39.53 37.84
C ILE A 27 -23.43 -39.33 37.55
N ASP A 28 -23.93 -39.98 36.49
CA ASP A 28 -25.33 -39.93 36.10
C ASP A 28 -25.84 -41.34 35.72
N PRO A 29 -26.81 -41.91 36.43
CA PRO A 29 -27.34 -43.25 36.11
C PRO A 29 -28.09 -43.28 34.77
N SER A 30 -28.60 -42.13 34.32
CA SER A 30 -29.30 -41.99 33.05
C SER A 30 -28.40 -41.92 31.82
N LYS A 31 -27.06 -41.96 31.98
CA LYS A 31 -26.06 -41.89 30.88
C LYS A 31 -26.38 -40.80 29.85
N ARG A 32 -26.82 -39.63 30.32
CA ARG A 32 -27.15 -38.50 29.43
C ARG A 32 -25.86 -38.05 28.74
N PRO A 33 -25.88 -37.74 27.43
CA PRO A 33 -24.70 -37.30 26.72
C PRO A 33 -24.28 -35.92 27.24
N THR A 34 -23.29 -35.89 28.12
CA THR A 34 -22.69 -34.65 28.66
C THR A 34 -21.19 -34.83 28.83
N LEU A 35 -20.44 -33.73 28.79
CA LEU A 35 -18.99 -33.72 29.07
C LEU A 35 -18.70 -33.10 30.45
N LYS A 36 -19.67 -33.13 31.37
CA LYS A 36 -19.53 -32.49 32.69
C LYS A 36 -18.54 -33.21 33.59
N HIS A 37 -18.46 -34.54 33.50
CA HIS A 37 -17.54 -35.36 34.29
C HIS A 37 -16.06 -35.19 33.94
N GLN A 38 -15.77 -34.68 32.73
CA GLN A 38 -14.41 -34.35 32.31
C GLN A 38 -13.97 -32.94 32.75
N ARG A 39 -14.88 -32.14 33.34
CA ARG A 39 -14.49 -30.86 33.94
C ARG A 39 -13.71 -31.11 35.23
N PRO A 40 -12.83 -30.19 35.64
CA PRO A 40 -12.08 -30.33 36.89
C PRO A 40 -13.02 -30.59 38.08
N GLN A 41 -12.76 -31.69 38.79
CA GLN A 41 -13.55 -32.16 39.94
C GLN A 41 -13.29 -31.28 41.17
N ASP A 42 -14.31 -31.06 41.98
CA ASP A 42 -14.17 -30.19 43.16
C ASP A 42 -13.28 -30.80 44.26
N GLU A 43 -13.20 -32.14 44.34
CA GLU A 43 -12.29 -32.83 45.28
C GLU A 43 -10.81 -32.67 44.93
N GLN A 44 -10.48 -32.52 43.63
CA GLN A 44 -9.11 -32.34 43.16
C GLN A 44 -8.70 -30.86 43.12
N LYS A 45 -9.65 -29.94 43.25
CA LYS A 45 -9.37 -28.50 43.34
C LYS A 45 -8.90 -28.18 44.75
N GLU A 46 -7.60 -28.03 44.90
CA GLU A 46 -7.04 -27.44 46.10
C GLU A 46 -7.50 -25.98 46.20
N LEU A 47 -7.96 -25.58 47.38
CA LEU A 47 -8.33 -24.20 47.67
C LEU A 47 -7.05 -23.44 48.05
N PHE A 48 -6.59 -22.59 47.15
CA PHE A 48 -5.44 -21.72 47.40
C PHE A 48 -5.87 -20.36 47.94
N SER A 49 -5.05 -19.80 48.84
CA SER A 49 -5.19 -18.42 49.31
C SER A 49 -5.00 -17.45 48.15
N ALA A 50 -5.73 -16.33 48.16
CA ALA A 50 -5.74 -15.36 47.07
C ALA A 50 -4.44 -14.53 47.01
N ILE A 51 -4.17 -13.95 45.84
CA ILE A 51 -3.04 -13.03 45.66
C ILE A 51 -3.25 -11.78 46.53
N GLY A 52 -2.31 -11.52 47.45
CA GLY A 52 -2.39 -10.46 48.46
C GLY A 52 -2.73 -10.95 49.87
N GLU A 53 -3.23 -12.18 50.04
CA GLU A 53 -3.36 -12.78 51.36
C GLU A 53 -2.00 -13.35 51.82
N TRP A 54 -1.36 -12.65 52.74
CA TRP A 54 -0.05 -13.04 53.26
C TRP A 54 -0.01 -12.98 54.78
N TYR A 55 1.02 -13.58 55.36
CA TYR A 55 1.29 -13.53 56.78
C TYR A 55 1.37 -12.08 57.26
N LYS A 56 0.63 -11.76 58.33
CA LYS A 56 0.66 -10.43 58.94
C LYS A 56 1.95 -10.28 59.74
N LYS A 57 2.89 -9.48 59.22
CA LYS A 57 4.17 -9.22 59.87
C LYS A 57 4.12 -7.89 60.63
N GLY A 58 4.70 -7.86 61.83
CA GLY A 58 4.91 -6.62 62.59
C GLY A 58 3.65 -5.94 63.16
N VAL A 59 2.47 -6.55 63.04
CA VAL A 59 1.23 -5.97 63.56
C VAL A 59 1.06 -6.28 65.06
N GLN A 60 0.91 -5.25 65.89
CA GLN A 60 0.67 -5.34 67.33
C GLN A 60 -0.72 -4.78 67.66
N GLU A 61 -1.75 -5.61 67.57
CA GLU A 61 -3.14 -5.15 67.79
C GLU A 61 -3.57 -5.22 69.27
N LYS A 62 -2.89 -6.04 70.08
CA LYS A 62 -3.27 -6.28 71.49
C LYS A 62 -2.52 -5.32 72.42
N GLN A 63 -3.24 -4.78 73.41
CA GLN A 63 -2.67 -3.91 74.44
C GLN A 63 -1.56 -4.60 75.24
N ILE A 64 -0.51 -3.86 75.56
CA ILE A 64 0.61 -4.34 76.36
C ILE A 64 0.09 -4.70 77.76
N SER A 65 0.34 -5.94 78.17
CA SER A 65 -0.03 -6.38 79.50
C SER A 65 0.92 -5.83 80.56
N THR A 66 0.36 -5.37 81.67
CA THR A 66 1.11 -4.82 82.81
C THR A 66 1.48 -5.90 83.84
N LYS A 67 1.02 -7.14 83.64
CA LYS A 67 1.24 -8.26 84.57
C LYS A 67 1.62 -9.53 83.82
N TYR A 68 2.44 -10.35 84.46
CA TYR A 68 2.81 -11.65 83.92
C TYR A 68 1.60 -12.59 83.90
N ARG A 69 1.30 -13.15 82.73
CA ARG A 69 0.21 -14.12 82.52
C ARG A 69 0.76 -15.54 82.62
N LYS A 70 0.02 -16.44 83.28
CA LYS A 70 0.43 -17.86 83.39
C LYS A 70 0.47 -18.49 82.00
N GLY A 71 1.57 -19.16 81.66
CA GLY A 71 1.80 -19.72 80.32
C GLY A 71 2.53 -18.78 79.36
N ALA A 72 2.79 -17.52 79.75
CA ALA A 72 3.60 -16.61 78.95
C ALA A 72 5.09 -16.98 78.96
N CYS A 73 5.82 -16.46 77.99
CA CYS A 73 7.27 -16.57 77.91
C CYS A 73 7.93 -15.97 79.15
N GLU A 74 8.82 -16.74 79.79
CA GLU A 74 9.48 -16.28 81.02
C GLU A 74 10.45 -15.10 80.80
N ASN A 75 10.87 -14.88 79.54
CA ASN A 75 11.82 -13.83 79.17
C ASN A 75 11.13 -12.48 78.90
N CYS A 76 10.19 -12.44 77.97
CA CYS A 76 9.51 -11.21 77.51
C CYS A 76 8.07 -11.07 78.00
N GLY A 77 7.42 -12.17 78.42
CA GLY A 77 6.03 -12.16 78.92
C GLY A 77 4.92 -12.17 77.86
N ALA A 78 5.23 -12.43 76.58
CA ALA A 78 4.23 -12.70 75.54
C ALA A 78 3.66 -14.13 75.64
N LEU A 79 2.39 -14.34 75.26
CA LEU A 79 1.71 -15.65 75.32
C LEU A 79 1.92 -16.55 74.09
N THR A 80 2.32 -15.96 72.98
CA THR A 80 2.34 -16.58 71.65
C THR A 80 3.50 -17.55 71.44
N HIS A 81 4.61 -17.38 72.15
CA HIS A 81 5.82 -18.22 72.01
C HIS A 81 6.39 -18.66 73.37
N LYS A 82 7.27 -19.67 73.33
CA LYS A 82 7.99 -20.18 74.51
C LYS A 82 9.33 -19.47 74.66
N LYS A 83 9.95 -19.57 75.84
CA LYS A 83 11.27 -18.96 76.15
C LYS A 83 12.37 -19.29 75.14
N LYS A 84 12.37 -20.49 74.57
CA LYS A 84 13.40 -20.94 73.61
C LYS A 84 13.29 -20.22 72.26
N ASP A 85 12.07 -19.90 71.84
CA ASP A 85 11.76 -19.29 70.54
C ASP A 85 11.50 -17.77 70.70
N CYS A 86 12.03 -17.19 71.77
CA CYS A 86 11.83 -15.79 72.10
C CYS A 86 12.70 -14.90 71.21
N LEU A 87 12.07 -13.95 70.51
CA LEU A 87 12.74 -12.97 69.64
C LEU A 87 13.47 -11.89 70.44
N GLU A 88 13.04 -11.67 71.69
CA GLU A 88 13.66 -10.72 72.60
C GLU A 88 14.95 -11.29 73.19
N ARG A 89 15.94 -10.40 73.36
CA ARG A 89 17.25 -10.78 73.91
C ARG A 89 17.08 -11.49 75.26
N PRO A 90 17.73 -12.65 75.49
CA PRO A 90 17.64 -13.36 76.77
C PRO A 90 18.06 -12.50 77.96
N ARG A 91 17.15 -12.24 78.89
CA ARG A 91 17.37 -11.46 80.11
C ARG A 91 17.80 -12.37 81.26
N LYS A 92 18.67 -11.88 82.14
CA LYS A 92 19.18 -12.63 83.31
C LYS A 92 18.08 -12.97 84.32
N VAL A 93 17.17 -12.03 84.58
CA VAL A 93 16.07 -12.18 85.56
C VAL A 93 14.74 -12.49 84.88
N GLY A 94 14.55 -12.15 83.59
CA GLY A 94 13.33 -12.42 82.82
C GLY A 94 12.08 -11.65 83.32
N ALA A 95 11.10 -11.43 82.43
CA ALA A 95 9.86 -10.72 82.74
C ALA A 95 9.00 -11.43 83.82
N LYS A 96 9.14 -12.77 83.96
CA LYS A 96 8.41 -13.56 84.97
C LYS A 96 8.72 -13.15 86.41
N PHE A 97 9.98 -12.81 86.70
CA PHE A 97 10.43 -12.47 88.04
C PHE A 97 10.62 -10.96 88.25
N SER A 98 10.96 -10.22 87.18
CA SER A 98 11.17 -8.77 87.25
C SER A 98 9.90 -7.93 87.08
N GLY A 99 8.82 -8.51 86.53
CA GLY A 99 7.53 -7.81 86.34
C GLY A 99 7.59 -6.56 85.46
N THR A 100 8.68 -6.37 84.71
CA THR A 100 8.96 -5.16 83.93
C THR A 100 9.35 -5.50 82.48
N GLY A 101 9.00 -4.61 81.55
CA GLY A 101 9.30 -4.74 80.13
C GLY A 101 8.58 -5.90 79.43
N PHE A 102 7.25 -5.93 79.52
CA PHE A 102 6.41 -6.88 78.79
C PHE A 102 6.36 -6.57 77.30
N ALA A 103 6.61 -7.59 76.47
CA ALA A 103 6.37 -7.48 75.04
C ALA A 103 4.86 -7.59 74.73
N PRO A 104 4.37 -6.90 73.69
CA PRO A 104 3.03 -7.14 73.16
C PRO A 104 2.93 -8.57 72.60
N ASP A 105 1.74 -9.16 72.65
CA ASP A 105 1.50 -10.48 72.07
C ASP A 105 1.54 -10.40 70.54
N GLU A 106 2.17 -11.36 69.87
CA GLU A 106 2.20 -11.42 68.40
C GLU A 106 0.82 -11.75 67.80
N HIS A 107 0.65 -11.47 66.50
CA HIS A 107 -0.56 -11.86 65.77
C HIS A 107 -0.54 -13.34 65.40
N ASP A 108 -1.66 -14.03 65.61
CA ASP A 108 -1.82 -15.43 65.26
C ASP A 108 -1.83 -15.58 63.73
N GLN A 109 -0.89 -16.36 63.20
CA GLN A 109 -0.74 -16.52 61.75
C GLN A 109 -1.74 -17.54 61.19
N VAL A 110 -2.36 -17.22 60.06
CA VAL A 110 -3.26 -18.13 59.34
C VAL A 110 -2.42 -19.17 58.59
N GLN A 111 -2.91 -20.41 58.51
CA GLN A 111 -2.29 -21.43 57.67
C GLN A 111 -2.67 -21.20 56.20
N LEU A 112 -1.77 -20.58 55.45
CA LEU A 112 -1.95 -20.30 54.02
C LEU A 112 -1.60 -21.54 53.18
N SER A 113 -2.51 -21.94 52.29
CA SER A 113 -2.26 -22.91 51.22
C SER A 113 -1.98 -22.14 49.94
N LEU A 114 -0.72 -22.14 49.51
CA LEU A 114 -0.30 -21.46 48.28
C LEU A 114 0.26 -22.47 47.28
N ASP A 115 0.13 -22.12 46.00
CA ASP A 115 0.75 -22.79 44.87
C ASP A 115 2.29 -22.79 44.95
N TYR A 116 2.94 -23.55 44.08
CA TYR A 116 4.41 -23.54 43.96
C TYR A 116 4.95 -22.14 43.67
N ASP A 117 4.36 -21.43 42.72
CA ASP A 117 4.72 -20.04 42.37
C ASP A 117 4.34 -19.10 43.51
N GLY A 118 3.15 -19.27 44.10
CA GLY A 118 2.68 -18.47 45.23
C GLY A 118 3.61 -18.55 46.45
N LYS A 119 4.20 -19.72 46.76
CA LYS A 119 5.18 -19.83 47.87
C LYS A 119 6.52 -19.17 47.58
N ARG A 120 6.89 -19.08 46.30
CA ARG A 120 8.21 -18.60 45.84
C ARG A 120 8.17 -17.18 45.29
N ASP A 121 7.00 -16.56 45.28
CA ASP A 121 6.88 -15.18 44.85
C ASP A 121 7.71 -14.29 45.79
N ARG A 122 8.67 -13.60 45.18
CA ARG A 122 9.57 -12.66 45.85
C ARG A 122 8.79 -11.48 46.41
N TRP A 123 7.66 -11.14 45.79
CA TRP A 123 6.85 -9.98 46.13
C TRP A 123 5.68 -10.31 47.07
N ASN A 124 5.74 -11.46 47.76
CA ASN A 124 4.75 -11.81 48.77
C ASN A 124 4.74 -10.82 49.95
N GLY A 125 3.57 -10.23 50.19
CA GLY A 125 3.38 -9.19 51.21
C GLY A 125 3.92 -7.82 50.81
N TYR A 126 4.05 -7.55 49.51
CA TYR A 126 4.38 -6.22 49.00
C TYR A 126 3.20 -5.26 49.17
N ASP A 127 3.43 -4.14 49.85
CA ASP A 127 2.45 -3.06 49.96
C ASP A 127 2.52 -2.18 48.70
N PRO A 128 1.44 -2.04 47.92
CA PRO A 128 1.44 -1.22 46.71
C PRO A 128 1.82 0.25 46.94
N GLU A 129 1.61 0.76 48.16
CA GLU A 129 2.00 2.11 48.59
C GLU A 129 3.52 2.32 48.56
N GLU A 130 4.34 1.29 48.74
CA GLU A 130 5.80 1.42 48.65
C GLU A 130 6.25 1.79 47.22
N HIS A 131 5.44 1.46 46.20
CA HIS A 131 5.71 1.85 44.83
C HIS A 131 5.72 3.38 44.65
N MET A 132 4.98 4.12 45.49
CA MET A 132 4.97 5.58 45.46
C MET A 132 6.35 6.18 45.77
N ARG A 133 7.17 5.53 46.60
CA ARG A 133 8.54 5.99 46.87
C ARG A 133 9.39 5.98 45.60
N ILE A 134 9.22 4.97 44.75
CA ILE A 134 9.89 4.89 43.44
C ILE A 134 9.41 6.05 42.56
N VAL A 135 8.11 6.32 42.53
CA VAL A 135 7.56 7.46 41.77
C VAL A 135 8.16 8.80 42.25
N GLU A 136 8.31 9.00 43.55
CA GLU A 136 8.97 10.18 44.13
C GLU A 136 10.45 10.30 43.75
N GLU A 137 11.17 9.18 43.70
CA GLU A 137 12.56 9.15 43.22
C GLU A 137 12.65 9.57 41.75
N TYR A 138 11.80 9.01 40.89
CA TYR A 138 11.74 9.42 39.48
C TYR A 138 11.35 10.89 39.32
N ALA A 139 10.43 11.40 40.14
CA ALA A 139 10.06 12.82 40.13
C ALA A 139 11.27 13.72 40.48
N LYS A 140 12.09 13.35 41.47
CA LYS A 140 13.33 14.06 41.81
C LYS A 140 14.34 14.00 40.67
N VAL A 141 14.49 12.85 40.04
CA VAL A 141 15.37 12.66 38.88
C VAL A 141 14.93 13.54 37.70
N ASP A 142 13.63 13.64 37.43
CA ASP A 142 13.11 14.49 36.36
C ASP A 142 13.28 15.98 36.65
N LEU A 143 13.10 16.40 37.91
CA LEU A 143 13.43 17.76 38.34
C LEU A 143 14.91 18.06 38.14
N ALA A 144 15.80 17.16 38.55
CA ALA A 144 17.25 17.31 38.34
C ALA A 144 17.61 17.35 36.85
N LYS A 145 16.97 16.54 36.00
CA LYS A 145 17.16 16.60 34.54
C LYS A 145 16.73 17.94 33.97
N ARG A 146 15.60 18.49 34.43
CA ARG A 146 15.13 19.82 33.99
C ARG A 146 16.06 20.93 34.44
N THR A 147 16.54 20.90 35.68
CA THR A 147 17.49 21.91 36.18
C THR A 147 18.83 21.83 35.46
N LEU A 148 19.36 20.63 35.20
CA LEU A 148 20.60 20.47 34.42
C LEU A 148 20.44 20.96 32.98
N LYS A 149 19.28 20.72 32.33
CA LYS A 149 18.99 21.30 31.01
C LYS A 149 18.93 22.82 31.06
N ALA A 150 18.25 23.39 32.05
CA ALA A 150 18.17 24.85 32.22
C ALA A 150 19.52 25.48 32.53
N GLN A 151 20.35 24.84 33.36
CA GLN A 151 21.72 25.28 33.65
C GLN A 151 22.59 25.25 32.40
N ARG A 152 22.53 24.17 31.60
CA ARG A 152 23.25 24.09 30.32
C ARG A 152 22.84 25.21 29.36
N LEU A 153 21.54 25.45 29.20
CA LEU A 153 21.04 26.56 28.38
C LEU A 153 21.52 27.93 28.90
N GLN A 154 21.54 28.13 30.22
CA GLN A 154 22.05 29.37 30.82
C GLN A 154 23.57 29.52 30.63
N GLU A 155 24.34 28.44 30.75
CA GLU A 155 25.78 28.43 30.51
C GLU A 155 26.09 28.64 29.02
N GLU A 156 25.31 28.09 28.10
CA GLU A 156 25.41 28.35 26.66
C GLU A 156 25.12 29.84 26.33
N LEU A 157 24.09 30.42 26.95
CA LEU A 157 23.82 31.87 26.85
C LEU A 157 24.94 32.72 27.46
N ALA A 158 25.52 32.30 28.58
CA ALA A 158 26.56 33.04 29.29
C ALA A 158 27.94 32.93 28.63
N THR A 159 28.27 31.78 28.04
CA THR A 159 29.56 31.54 27.39
C THR A 159 29.65 32.18 26.00
N GLY A 160 28.56 32.75 25.47
CA GLY A 160 28.57 33.54 24.24
C GLY A 160 28.98 32.75 23.00
N LYS A 161 29.15 31.42 23.10
CA LYS A 161 29.17 30.51 21.96
C LYS A 161 27.73 30.32 21.49
N LEU A 162 27.20 31.39 20.92
CA LEU A 162 26.19 31.29 19.88
C LEU A 162 26.89 30.63 18.69
N ASP A 163 26.96 29.30 18.69
CA ASP A 163 26.90 28.62 17.41
C ASP A 163 25.60 29.09 16.77
N HIS A 164 25.72 29.64 15.58
CA HIS A 164 24.63 30.25 14.83
C HIS A 164 23.79 29.10 14.25
N GLY A 165 23.17 28.30 15.11
CA GLY A 165 22.50 27.06 14.78
C GLY A 165 21.03 27.02 15.16
N GLU A 166 20.61 27.63 16.27
CA GLU A 166 19.19 27.66 16.66
C GLU A 166 18.85 28.98 17.34
N ARG A 167 18.72 30.03 16.53
CA ARG A 167 17.97 31.24 16.92
C ARG A 167 16.56 31.01 16.41
N GLU A 168 15.60 30.89 17.32
CA GLU A 168 14.17 30.95 17.01
C GLU A 168 13.90 32.13 16.06
N HIS A 169 13.73 31.79 14.79
CA HIS A 169 13.40 32.71 13.72
C HIS A 169 11.87 32.75 13.64
N ASN A 170 11.28 33.64 14.44
CA ASN A 170 9.87 33.97 14.31
C ASN A 170 9.70 34.96 13.14
N SER A 171 9.92 34.43 11.94
CA SER A 171 9.67 35.06 10.66
C SER A 171 9.20 33.93 9.76
N GLU A 172 7.90 33.93 9.53
CA GLU A 172 7.21 33.05 8.60
C GLU A 172 7.84 33.21 7.19
N ASP A 173 7.90 32.10 6.45
CA ASP A 173 7.86 32.01 4.98
C ASP A 173 9.09 31.68 4.10
N GLU A 174 10.20 31.01 4.51
CA GLU A 174 11.13 30.55 3.43
C GLU A 174 12.07 29.32 3.57
N ASP A 175 12.06 28.48 4.61
CA ASP A 175 13.03 27.33 4.67
C ASP A 175 12.46 26.03 5.29
N GLU A 176 11.25 25.60 4.91
CA GLU A 176 10.60 24.40 5.46
C GLU A 176 11.21 23.07 4.96
N ASP A 177 11.97 23.08 3.85
CA ASP A 177 12.51 21.85 3.23
C ASP A 177 13.82 21.36 3.88
N LYS A 178 14.50 22.18 4.69
CA LYS A 178 15.80 21.82 5.30
C LYS A 178 15.66 21.18 6.69
N TYR A 179 14.54 21.42 7.36
CA TYR A 179 14.25 20.88 8.68
C TYR A 179 13.92 19.37 8.66
N ALA A 180 13.62 18.81 7.48
CA ALA A 180 13.27 17.40 7.34
C ALA A 180 14.47 16.44 7.43
N ASP A 181 15.70 16.92 7.16
CA ASP A 181 16.91 16.09 7.15
C ASP A 181 17.55 15.92 8.54
N ASP A 182 17.31 16.85 9.48
CA ASP A 182 17.90 16.84 10.83
C ASP A 182 16.98 16.24 11.91
N ILE A 183 15.72 15.91 11.56
CA ILE A 183 14.85 15.11 12.45
C ILE A 183 15.27 13.64 12.32
N ASP A 184 16.18 13.23 13.20
CA ASP A 184 16.53 11.82 13.37
C ASP A 184 15.25 11.02 13.63
N MET A 185 14.83 10.27 12.62
CA MET A 185 13.53 9.61 12.56
C MET A 185 13.37 8.74 13.83
N PRO A 186 12.41 9.05 14.73
CA PRO A 186 12.34 8.42 16.04
C PRO A 186 12.12 6.91 15.87
N GLY A 187 13.13 6.12 16.26
CA GLY A 187 13.13 4.66 16.17
C GLY A 187 14.26 4.06 15.34
N GLN A 188 15.16 4.87 14.77
CA GLN A 188 16.32 4.40 14.05
C GLN A 188 17.55 4.31 14.97
N ASN A 189 17.68 3.22 15.74
CA ASN A 189 18.88 3.00 16.54
C ASN A 189 20.10 2.81 15.60
N PHE A 190 21.01 3.79 15.56
CA PHE A 190 22.27 3.69 14.85
C PHE A 190 23.24 2.82 15.65
N ASP A 191 23.24 1.50 15.40
CA ASP A 191 24.21 0.61 16.02
C ASP A 191 25.60 0.85 15.41
N SER A 192 26.43 1.58 16.16
CA SER A 192 27.76 2.04 15.76
C SER A 192 28.71 0.88 15.39
N LYS A 193 28.42 -0.36 15.83
CA LYS A 193 29.24 -1.53 15.54
C LYS A 193 28.96 -2.18 14.18
N ARG A 194 27.78 -1.96 13.59
CA ARG A 194 27.37 -2.68 12.36
C ARG A 194 27.08 -1.77 11.16
N ARG A 195 27.10 -0.44 11.30
CA ARG A 195 26.77 0.53 10.23
C ARG A 195 25.47 0.15 9.48
N ILE A 196 24.54 -0.50 10.18
CA ILE A 196 23.21 -0.88 9.70
C ILE A 196 22.23 -0.28 10.69
N THR A 197 21.31 0.53 10.18
CA THR A 197 20.24 1.09 10.99
C THR A 197 19.12 0.08 11.08
N VAL A 198 18.87 -0.45 12.27
CA VAL A 198 17.75 -1.37 12.52
C VAL A 198 16.47 -0.54 12.56
N ARG A 199 15.90 -0.23 11.39
CA ARG A 199 14.54 0.30 11.30
C ARG A 199 13.58 -0.84 11.55
N ASN A 200 12.55 -0.60 12.35
CA ASN A 200 11.42 -1.53 12.43
C ASN A 200 10.77 -1.62 11.05
N LEU A 201 10.72 -2.82 10.47
CA LEU A 201 10.11 -3.03 9.14
C LEU A 201 8.59 -2.78 9.13
N ARG A 202 7.96 -2.83 10.31
CA ARG A 202 6.54 -2.56 10.45
C ARG A 202 6.30 -1.06 10.43
N ILE A 203 5.54 -0.63 9.42
CA ILE A 203 4.97 0.72 9.29
C ILE A 203 4.03 0.95 10.48
N ARG A 204 4.23 2.07 11.20
CA ARG A 204 3.52 2.36 12.47
C ARG A 204 2.16 3.01 12.21
N GLU A 205 2.05 3.71 11.09
CA GLU A 205 0.85 4.37 10.57
C GLU A 205 -0.24 3.33 10.23
N ASP A 206 0.19 2.17 9.75
CA ASP A 206 -0.71 1.07 9.40
C ASP A 206 -1.13 0.26 10.63
N THR A 207 -2.35 0.54 11.10
CA THR A 207 -2.98 -0.22 12.19
C THR A 207 -3.35 -1.62 11.71
N ALA A 208 -2.93 -2.63 12.47
CA ALA A 208 -3.26 -4.02 12.18
C ALA A 208 -4.78 -4.25 12.22
N LYS A 209 -5.28 -5.13 11.33
CA LYS A 209 -6.72 -5.38 11.17
C LYS A 209 -7.44 -5.71 12.50
N TYR A 210 -6.86 -6.59 13.32
CA TYR A 210 -7.44 -7.01 14.61
C TYR A 210 -7.37 -5.96 15.74
N LEU A 211 -6.57 -4.91 15.59
CA LEU A 211 -6.52 -3.79 16.54
C LEU A 211 -7.53 -2.69 16.19
N ARG A 212 -8.24 -2.86 15.08
CA ARG A 212 -9.18 -1.87 14.56
C ARG A 212 -10.44 -1.79 15.43
N ASN A 213 -10.86 -2.93 16.00
CA ASN A 213 -11.86 -3.02 17.07
C ASN A 213 -11.38 -4.05 18.11
N LEU A 214 -11.30 -3.66 19.38
CA LEU A 214 -10.81 -4.51 20.49
C LEU A 214 -11.94 -5.35 21.11
N ASP A 215 -13.19 -5.13 20.72
CA ASP A 215 -14.30 -5.95 21.19
C ASP A 215 -14.14 -7.38 20.67
N PRO A 216 -14.19 -8.41 21.55
CA PRO A 216 -13.94 -9.80 21.15
C PRO A 216 -14.99 -10.34 20.18
N ASN A 217 -16.17 -9.72 20.12
CA ASN A 217 -17.29 -10.11 19.27
C ASN A 217 -17.41 -9.26 18.00
N SER A 218 -16.38 -8.47 17.65
CA SER A 218 -16.41 -7.58 16.49
C SER A 218 -16.34 -8.33 15.16
N ALA A 219 -15.14 -8.55 14.62
CA ALA A 219 -14.91 -9.29 13.39
C ALA A 219 -13.79 -10.31 13.60
N TYR A 220 -14.02 -11.53 13.13
CA TYR A 220 -13.02 -12.59 13.22
C TYR A 220 -11.83 -12.28 12.30
N TYR A 221 -10.64 -12.24 12.90
CA TYR A 221 -9.37 -12.16 12.20
C TYR A 221 -8.67 -13.52 12.27
N ASP A 222 -8.37 -14.10 11.11
CA ASP A 222 -7.57 -15.32 11.05
C ASP A 222 -6.07 -14.96 11.06
N PRO A 223 -5.32 -15.24 12.15
CA PRO A 223 -3.90 -14.89 12.24
C PRO A 223 -3.03 -15.71 11.27
N LYS A 224 -3.51 -16.84 10.77
CA LYS A 224 -2.75 -17.69 9.85
C LYS A 224 -2.67 -17.06 8.46
N THR A 225 -3.83 -16.72 7.90
CA THR A 225 -3.94 -16.11 6.57
C THR A 225 -3.85 -14.58 6.60
N ARG A 226 -3.93 -13.97 7.79
CA ARG A 226 -3.95 -12.52 8.02
C ARG A 226 -5.14 -11.83 7.34
N ALA A 227 -6.25 -12.55 7.19
CA ALA A 227 -7.48 -12.06 6.59
C ALA A 227 -8.52 -11.72 7.66
N MET A 228 -9.21 -10.59 7.48
CA MET A 228 -10.39 -10.22 8.27
C MET A 228 -11.57 -10.09 7.31
N ARG A 229 -12.51 -11.03 7.43
CA ARG A 229 -13.58 -11.19 6.45
C ARG A 229 -14.61 -10.08 6.55
N GLU A 230 -15.19 -9.92 7.74
CA GLU A 230 -16.25 -8.97 8.04
C GLU A 230 -15.69 -7.58 8.39
N ASN A 231 -16.57 -6.58 8.34
CA ASN A 231 -16.23 -5.22 8.76
C ASN A 231 -16.15 -5.14 10.30
N PRO A 232 -15.01 -4.71 10.89
CA PRO A 232 -14.90 -4.53 12.35
C PRO A 232 -15.79 -3.40 12.91
N TYR A 233 -16.34 -2.55 12.06
CA TYR A 233 -17.16 -1.38 12.42
C TYR A 233 -18.67 -1.56 12.18
N SER A 234 -19.14 -2.77 11.89
CA SER A 234 -20.55 -3.07 11.58
C SER A 234 -21.55 -2.50 12.60
N ASN A 235 -21.21 -2.52 13.89
CA ASN A 235 -22.09 -2.05 14.96
C ASN A 235 -22.01 -0.55 15.26
N THR A 236 -21.07 0.17 14.63
CA THR A 236 -20.77 1.58 14.99
C THR A 236 -21.53 2.61 14.13
N GLY A 237 -22.33 2.17 13.16
CA GLY A 237 -23.15 3.03 12.32
C GLY A 237 -22.36 3.93 11.36
N LYS A 238 -21.04 3.76 11.25
CA LYS A 238 -20.21 4.46 10.28
C LYS A 238 -20.38 3.84 8.89
N ASN A 239 -20.52 4.69 7.88
CA ASN A 239 -20.59 4.25 6.50
C ASN A 239 -19.29 3.54 6.10
N PRO A 240 -19.35 2.47 5.29
CA PRO A 240 -18.15 1.73 4.87
C PRO A 240 -17.16 2.59 4.08
N GLU A 241 -17.63 3.66 3.43
CA GLU A 241 -16.80 4.58 2.63
C GLU A 241 -16.00 5.58 3.48
N GLU A 242 -16.48 5.91 4.68
CA GLU A 242 -15.80 6.83 5.61
C GLU A 242 -14.73 6.12 6.45
N VAL A 243 -14.70 4.78 6.39
CA VAL A 243 -13.89 3.93 7.25
C VAL A 243 -12.69 3.43 6.46
N GLY A 244 -11.48 3.65 6.99
CA GLY A 244 -10.23 3.22 6.33
C GLY A 244 -10.05 1.70 6.12
N TYR A 245 -10.97 0.87 6.61
CA TYR A 245 -11.04 -0.56 6.32
C TYR A 245 -12.44 -1.12 6.62
N ALA A 246 -13.17 -1.52 5.58
CA ALA A 246 -14.54 -2.03 5.67
C ALA A 246 -14.64 -3.58 5.55
N GLY A 247 -13.53 -4.30 5.81
CA GLY A 247 -13.47 -5.76 5.69
C GLY A 247 -12.97 -6.25 4.31
N ASP A 248 -12.39 -7.46 4.28
CA ASP A 248 -11.86 -8.02 3.03
C ASP A 248 -13.01 -8.40 2.07
N ASN A 249 -14.20 -8.77 2.57
CA ASN A 249 -15.35 -9.08 1.71
C ASN A 249 -15.81 -7.88 0.87
N PHE A 250 -15.75 -6.68 1.44
CA PHE A 250 -16.12 -5.45 0.74
C PHE A 250 -15.20 -5.19 -0.46
N ALA A 251 -13.88 -5.35 -0.28
CA ALA A 251 -12.90 -5.16 -1.35
C ALA A 251 -12.92 -6.29 -2.39
N ARG A 252 -13.19 -7.54 -1.99
CA ARG A 252 -13.11 -8.73 -2.87
C ARG A 252 -14.03 -8.71 -4.07
N TYR A 253 -15.22 -8.11 -3.95
CA TYR A 253 -16.21 -8.04 -5.03
C TYR A 253 -16.24 -6.66 -5.69
N SER A 254 -15.29 -5.78 -5.37
CA SER A 254 -15.19 -4.45 -5.97
C SER A 254 -14.30 -4.46 -7.22
N GLY A 255 -14.61 -3.60 -8.20
CA GLY A 255 -13.83 -3.46 -9.44
C GLY A 255 -14.14 -4.51 -10.51
N ASP A 256 -13.10 -4.97 -11.20
CA ASP A 256 -13.22 -5.82 -12.40
C ASP A 256 -13.73 -7.23 -12.13
N THR A 257 -13.82 -7.66 -10.87
CA THR A 257 -14.43 -8.96 -10.53
C THR A 257 -15.88 -9.04 -10.98
N ILE A 258 -16.61 -7.91 -10.96
CA ILE A 258 -18.00 -7.84 -11.41
C ILE A 258 -18.08 -7.94 -12.93
N SER A 259 -17.23 -7.20 -13.65
CA SER A 259 -17.20 -7.23 -15.12
C SER A 259 -16.78 -8.61 -15.63
N MET A 260 -15.78 -9.22 -14.99
CA MET A 260 -15.33 -10.59 -15.29
C MET A 260 -16.44 -11.61 -15.01
N ALA A 261 -17.16 -11.50 -13.89
CA ALA A 261 -18.29 -12.37 -13.59
C ALA A 261 -19.43 -12.22 -14.62
N GLN A 262 -19.74 -10.99 -15.05
CA GLN A 262 -20.72 -10.74 -16.11
C GLN A 262 -20.27 -11.34 -17.45
N THR A 263 -18.99 -11.20 -17.82
CA THR A 263 -18.46 -11.86 -19.04
C THR A 263 -18.49 -13.38 -18.93
N GLN A 264 -18.25 -13.94 -17.74
CA GLN A 264 -18.29 -15.38 -17.51
C GLN A 264 -19.73 -15.92 -17.63
N LEU A 265 -20.72 -15.21 -17.09
CA LEU A 265 -22.14 -15.55 -17.26
C LEU A 265 -22.54 -15.46 -18.75
N PHE A 266 -22.11 -14.40 -19.44
CA PHE A 266 -22.31 -14.27 -20.88
C PHE A 266 -21.66 -15.43 -21.66
N ALA A 267 -20.47 -15.87 -21.26
CA ALA A 267 -19.78 -17.02 -21.85
C ALA A 267 -20.63 -18.29 -21.73
N TRP A 268 -21.18 -18.57 -20.55
CA TRP A 268 -22.03 -19.74 -20.31
C TRP A 268 -23.32 -19.67 -21.11
N GLU A 269 -23.98 -18.51 -21.17
CA GLU A 269 -25.19 -18.32 -22.00
C GLU A 269 -24.88 -18.47 -23.50
N ALA A 270 -23.74 -17.95 -23.96
CA ALA A 270 -23.30 -18.04 -25.35
C ALA A 270 -22.96 -19.50 -25.73
N TYR A 271 -22.37 -20.24 -24.80
CA TYR A 271 -22.07 -21.66 -24.94
C TYR A 271 -23.36 -22.49 -25.02
N GLU A 272 -24.36 -22.22 -24.16
CA GLU A 272 -25.69 -22.85 -24.22
C GLU A 272 -26.42 -22.56 -25.54
N LYS A 273 -26.23 -21.37 -26.11
CA LYS A 273 -26.75 -20.97 -27.42
C LYS A 273 -25.98 -21.60 -28.60
N GLY A 274 -24.90 -22.35 -28.34
CA GLY A 274 -24.14 -23.08 -29.34
C GLY A 274 -22.98 -22.30 -29.98
N THR A 275 -22.62 -21.13 -29.45
CA THR A 275 -21.37 -20.46 -29.84
C THR A 275 -20.21 -20.97 -28.99
N GLU A 276 -19.21 -21.57 -29.63
CA GLU A 276 -18.02 -22.07 -28.96
C GLU A 276 -17.09 -20.90 -28.60
N VAL A 277 -17.33 -20.29 -27.44
CA VAL A 277 -16.49 -19.26 -26.83
C VAL A 277 -16.29 -19.53 -25.35
N HIS A 278 -15.05 -19.38 -24.89
CA HIS A 278 -14.68 -19.70 -23.52
C HIS A 278 -13.77 -18.61 -22.95
N LEU A 279 -14.03 -18.15 -21.72
CA LEU A 279 -13.33 -17.00 -21.13
C LEU A 279 -11.81 -17.22 -21.05
N GLN A 280 -11.36 -18.41 -20.66
CA GLN A 280 -9.93 -18.71 -20.51
C GLN A 280 -9.25 -19.13 -21.83
N ALA A 281 -10.00 -19.64 -22.80
CA ALA A 281 -9.41 -20.14 -24.05
C ALA A 281 -9.34 -19.03 -25.10
N ASP A 282 -10.44 -18.29 -25.26
CA ASP A 282 -10.60 -17.22 -26.24
C ASP A 282 -11.03 -15.90 -25.55
N PRO A 283 -10.22 -15.33 -24.63
CA PRO A 283 -10.62 -14.20 -23.80
C PRO A 283 -10.98 -12.95 -24.62
N THR A 284 -10.16 -12.60 -25.61
CA THR A 284 -10.33 -11.38 -26.42
C THR A 284 -11.52 -11.49 -27.38
N LYS A 285 -11.72 -12.67 -27.98
CA LYS A 285 -12.90 -12.95 -28.82
C LYS A 285 -14.18 -12.81 -27.99
N LEU A 286 -14.19 -13.39 -26.79
CA LEU A 286 -15.33 -13.31 -25.89
C LEU A 286 -15.58 -11.87 -25.42
N GLU A 287 -14.52 -11.12 -25.14
CA GLU A 287 -14.62 -9.72 -24.76
C GLU A 287 -15.24 -8.86 -25.88
N LEU A 288 -14.77 -9.02 -27.13
CA LEU A 288 -15.34 -8.33 -28.29
C LEU A 288 -16.82 -8.68 -28.50
N LEU A 289 -17.17 -9.96 -28.33
CA LEU A 289 -18.58 -10.40 -28.37
C LEU A 289 -19.39 -9.78 -27.24
N HIS A 290 -18.84 -9.70 -26.02
CA HIS A 290 -19.51 -9.07 -24.88
C HIS A 290 -19.68 -7.56 -25.06
N GLN A 291 -18.69 -6.86 -25.63
CA GLN A 291 -18.83 -5.44 -25.99
C GLN A 291 -19.93 -5.25 -27.05
N SER A 292 -19.94 -6.08 -28.09
CA SER A 292 -21.00 -6.05 -29.10
C SER A 292 -22.38 -6.36 -28.50
N PHE A 293 -22.43 -7.26 -27.52
CA PHE A 293 -23.65 -7.59 -26.80
C PHE A 293 -24.12 -6.44 -25.91
N LYS A 294 -23.21 -5.67 -25.28
CA LYS A 294 -23.57 -4.46 -24.52
C LYS A 294 -24.20 -3.41 -25.41
N VAL A 295 -23.61 -3.14 -26.59
CA VAL A 295 -24.20 -2.20 -27.56
C VAL A 295 -25.61 -2.66 -27.96
N LYS A 296 -25.75 -3.93 -28.37
CA LYS A 296 -27.05 -4.52 -28.72
C LYS A 296 -28.05 -4.51 -27.56
N LYS A 297 -27.58 -4.61 -26.32
CA LYS A 297 -28.42 -4.58 -25.12
C LYS A 297 -28.95 -3.18 -24.83
N GLU A 298 -28.17 -2.13 -25.10
CA GLU A 298 -28.66 -0.75 -25.01
C GLU A 298 -29.65 -0.46 -26.15
N ASP A 299 -29.35 -0.86 -27.39
CA ASP A 299 -30.30 -0.74 -28.50
C ASP A 299 -31.64 -1.45 -28.19
N PHE A 300 -31.56 -2.64 -27.59
CA PHE A 300 -32.74 -3.39 -27.16
C PHE A 300 -33.51 -2.71 -26.03
N LYS A 301 -32.81 -2.05 -25.08
CA LYS A 301 -33.48 -1.26 -24.04
C LYS A 301 -34.19 -0.06 -24.63
N ASP A 302 -33.61 0.60 -25.62
CA ASP A 302 -34.22 1.77 -26.25
C ASP A 302 -35.45 1.37 -27.07
N GLN A 303 -35.39 0.25 -27.82
CA GLN A 303 -36.56 -0.35 -28.45
C GLN A 303 -37.64 -0.74 -27.43
N GLN A 304 -37.25 -1.29 -26.27
CA GLN A 304 -38.22 -1.58 -25.20
C GLN A 304 -38.86 -0.30 -24.66
N LYS A 305 -38.07 0.75 -24.38
CA LYS A 305 -38.59 2.05 -23.94
C LYS A 305 -39.54 2.64 -24.97
N GLU A 306 -39.18 2.63 -26.25
CA GLU A 306 -40.03 3.10 -27.35
C GLU A 306 -41.33 2.29 -27.43
N SER A 307 -41.25 0.95 -27.36
CA SER A 307 -42.44 0.10 -27.36
C SER A 307 -43.36 0.32 -26.15
N ILE A 308 -42.80 0.70 -25.00
CA ILE A 308 -43.56 1.07 -23.80
C ILE A 308 -44.18 2.44 -24.02
N LEU A 309 -43.43 3.39 -24.57
CA LEU A 309 -43.89 4.74 -24.87
C LEU A 309 -45.06 4.74 -25.87
N GLU A 310 -45.00 3.91 -26.91
CA GLU A 310 -46.07 3.74 -27.90
C GLU A 310 -47.34 3.12 -27.30
N LYS A 311 -47.18 2.16 -26.37
CA LYS A 311 -48.32 1.46 -25.75
C LYS A 311 -49.03 2.28 -24.68
N TYR A 312 -48.28 3.04 -23.90
CA TYR A 312 -48.80 3.74 -22.73
C TYR A 312 -48.90 5.26 -22.93
N GLY A 313 -48.31 5.82 -24.00
CA GLY A 313 -48.25 7.26 -24.24
C GLY A 313 -47.36 7.99 -23.21
N GLY A 314 -47.14 9.30 -23.39
CA GLY A 314 -46.38 10.13 -22.43
C GLY A 314 -45.08 10.74 -22.96
N GLN A 315 -44.88 10.77 -24.27
CA GLN A 315 -43.76 11.46 -24.93
C GLN A 315 -43.68 12.94 -24.54
N GLU A 316 -44.85 13.59 -24.35
CA GLU A 316 -45.00 14.97 -23.89
C GLU A 316 -44.46 15.25 -22.47
N HIS A 317 -44.22 14.22 -21.65
CA HIS A 317 -43.67 14.36 -20.30
C HIS A 317 -42.16 14.08 -20.22
N LEU A 318 -41.55 13.57 -21.30
CA LEU A 318 -40.09 13.36 -21.39
C LEU A 318 -39.38 14.60 -21.89
N ASP A 319 -40.03 15.40 -22.76
CA ASP A 319 -39.53 16.69 -23.18
C ASP A 319 -39.63 17.66 -22.00
N ALA A 320 -38.52 17.82 -21.28
CA ALA A 320 -38.43 18.82 -20.22
C ALA A 320 -38.77 20.19 -20.83
N PRO A 321 -39.80 20.89 -20.33
CA PRO A 321 -40.11 22.24 -20.78
C PRO A 321 -38.87 23.13 -20.60
N PRO A 322 -38.69 24.16 -21.45
CA PRO A 322 -37.58 25.10 -21.29
C PRO A 322 -37.51 25.58 -19.83
N ARG A 323 -36.28 25.70 -19.31
CA ARG A 323 -35.99 25.91 -17.88
C ARG A 323 -36.73 27.11 -17.28
N GLU A 324 -37.05 28.09 -18.11
CA GLU A 324 -37.88 29.27 -17.83
C GLU A 324 -39.30 28.90 -17.36
N LEU A 325 -39.93 27.91 -18.01
CA LEU A 325 -41.27 27.42 -17.66
C LEU A 325 -41.25 26.53 -16.41
N LEU A 326 -40.14 25.82 -16.15
CA LEU A 326 -39.98 24.95 -14.98
C LEU A 326 -39.81 25.74 -13.67
N LEU A 327 -39.18 26.91 -13.72
CA LEU A 327 -39.00 27.77 -12.54
C LEU A 327 -40.13 28.79 -12.35
N ALA A 328 -41.07 28.92 -13.30
CA ALA A 328 -42.16 29.91 -13.27
C ALA A 328 -41.69 31.33 -12.94
N GLN A 329 -40.43 31.65 -13.21
CA GLN A 329 -39.86 32.98 -13.06
C GLN A 329 -39.91 33.65 -14.43
N THR A 330 -40.84 34.58 -14.60
CA THR A 330 -40.98 35.39 -15.81
C THR A 330 -40.01 36.58 -15.86
N GLU A 331 -39.08 36.65 -14.90
CA GLU A 331 -38.22 37.80 -14.69
C GLU A 331 -36.76 37.36 -14.62
N ASP A 332 -35.99 37.76 -15.64
CA ASP A 332 -34.54 37.64 -15.62
C ASP A 332 -33.96 38.66 -14.65
N TYR A 333 -33.45 38.18 -13.52
CA TYR A 333 -32.83 39.03 -12.51
C TYR A 333 -31.46 39.52 -13.00
N VAL A 334 -31.41 40.81 -13.40
CA VAL A 334 -30.19 41.48 -13.86
C VAL A 334 -29.70 42.46 -12.80
N GLU A 335 -28.57 42.16 -12.17
CA GLU A 335 -27.93 43.07 -11.22
C GLU A 335 -27.09 44.11 -11.96
N TYR A 336 -27.43 45.39 -11.80
CA TYR A 336 -26.63 46.50 -12.31
C TYR A 336 -25.65 47.00 -11.24
N SER A 337 -24.40 47.19 -11.62
CA SER A 337 -23.44 47.96 -10.82
C SER A 337 -23.92 49.39 -10.64
N ARG A 338 -23.38 50.08 -9.63
CA ARG A 338 -23.63 51.51 -9.35
C ARG A 338 -23.35 52.43 -10.55
N HIS A 339 -22.56 51.95 -11.51
CA HIS A 339 -22.18 52.63 -12.75
C HIS A 339 -23.04 52.20 -13.96
N GLY A 340 -24.09 51.39 -13.75
CA GLY A 340 -25.01 50.93 -14.79
C GLY A 340 -24.54 49.72 -15.61
N ALA A 341 -23.37 49.15 -15.34
CA ALA A 341 -22.89 47.93 -16.00
C ALA A 341 -23.47 46.67 -15.32
N VAL A 342 -24.00 45.73 -16.11
CA VAL A 342 -24.58 44.46 -15.63
C VAL A 342 -23.50 43.54 -15.04
N ILE A 343 -23.67 43.10 -13.80
CA ILE A 343 -22.74 42.21 -13.07
C ILE A 343 -23.19 40.74 -13.13
N LYS A 344 -24.50 40.48 -13.00
CA LYS A 344 -25.09 39.13 -13.03
C LYS A 344 -26.42 39.16 -13.79
N GLY A 345 -26.73 38.07 -14.50
CA GLY A 345 -28.03 37.85 -15.12
C GLY A 345 -28.05 37.88 -16.66
N GLN A 346 -26.97 38.26 -17.34
CA GLN A 346 -26.86 38.10 -18.78
C GLN A 346 -25.98 36.90 -19.13
N GLU A 347 -26.51 35.97 -19.93
CA GLU A 347 -25.70 34.98 -20.60
C GLU A 347 -24.62 35.70 -21.42
N LYS A 348 -23.35 35.33 -21.24
CA LYS A 348 -22.24 36.00 -21.92
C LYS A 348 -22.44 35.86 -23.44
N ALA A 349 -22.72 36.98 -24.10
CA ALA A 349 -22.79 37.03 -25.55
C ALA A 349 -21.46 36.52 -26.14
N ILE A 350 -21.57 35.63 -27.14
CA ILE A 350 -20.42 35.07 -27.85
C ILE A 350 -19.66 36.25 -28.49
N ALA A 351 -18.39 36.42 -28.14
CA ALA A 351 -17.59 37.55 -28.56
C ALA A 351 -17.40 37.55 -30.09
N ARG A 352 -18.02 38.50 -30.78
CA ARG A 352 -17.78 38.80 -32.21
C ARG A 352 -16.61 39.76 -32.34
N SER A 353 -15.75 39.60 -33.35
CA SER A 353 -14.65 40.55 -33.58
C SER A 353 -15.13 41.91 -34.09
N LYS A 354 -14.20 42.88 -34.18
CA LYS A 354 -14.45 44.26 -34.66
C LYS A 354 -14.93 44.33 -36.12
N TYR A 355 -14.76 43.25 -36.88
CA TYR A 355 -15.15 43.16 -38.28
C TYR A 355 -16.49 42.44 -38.40
N GLU A 356 -17.27 42.77 -39.43
CA GLU A 356 -18.52 42.06 -39.72
C GLU A 356 -18.21 40.60 -40.09
N GLU A 357 -18.40 39.69 -39.14
CA GLU A 357 -18.26 38.25 -39.32
C GLU A 357 -19.52 37.69 -40.01
N ASP A 358 -19.35 36.63 -40.81
CA ASP A 358 -20.44 35.90 -41.46
C ASP A 358 -21.30 36.70 -42.47
N VAL A 359 -20.77 37.78 -43.06
CA VAL A 359 -21.45 38.49 -44.17
C VAL A 359 -21.31 37.70 -45.47
N LEU A 360 -22.40 37.04 -45.84
CA LEU A 360 -22.56 36.27 -47.06
C LEU A 360 -23.00 37.22 -48.19
N ILE A 361 -22.08 37.57 -49.08
CA ILE A 361 -22.35 38.45 -50.22
C ILE A 361 -22.86 37.59 -51.38
N ASN A 362 -23.89 38.03 -52.12
CA ASN A 362 -24.33 37.46 -53.41
C ASN A 362 -24.54 35.93 -53.44
N ASN A 363 -25.26 35.40 -52.44
CA ASN A 363 -25.68 33.99 -52.31
C ASN A 363 -24.54 32.94 -52.22
N HIS A 364 -23.35 33.36 -51.77
CA HIS A 364 -22.31 32.42 -51.37
C HIS A 364 -22.62 31.82 -50.00
N THR A 365 -22.29 30.54 -49.77
CA THR A 365 -22.43 29.86 -48.45
C THR A 365 -21.19 30.00 -47.57
N CYS A 366 -20.14 30.64 -48.10
CA CYS A 366 -18.88 30.88 -47.40
C CYS A 366 -18.44 32.33 -47.59
N ILE A 367 -17.73 32.87 -46.60
CA ILE A 367 -17.22 34.25 -46.61
C ILE A 367 -16.10 34.41 -47.64
N TRP A 368 -15.93 35.61 -48.19
CA TRP A 368 -14.79 35.97 -49.04
C TRP A 368 -13.46 35.81 -48.28
N GLY A 369 -12.51 35.07 -48.85
CA GLY A 369 -11.25 34.70 -48.16
C GLY A 369 -11.26 33.30 -47.55
N SER A 370 -12.38 32.58 -47.65
CA SER A 370 -12.46 31.16 -47.27
C SER A 370 -11.70 30.21 -48.21
N PHE A 371 -11.26 30.69 -49.38
CA PHE A 371 -10.44 29.95 -50.34
C PHE A 371 -9.21 30.75 -50.76
N TRP A 372 -8.09 30.08 -50.96
CA TRP A 372 -6.81 30.68 -51.37
C TRP A 372 -6.15 29.80 -52.42
N LYS A 373 -5.81 30.39 -53.58
CA LYS A 373 -5.05 29.72 -54.63
C LYS A 373 -4.16 30.75 -55.35
N ASP A 374 -2.90 30.41 -55.58
CA ASP A 374 -1.92 31.17 -56.38
C ASP A 374 -1.86 32.69 -56.12
N GLY A 375 -1.93 33.10 -54.84
CA GLY A 375 -1.79 34.53 -54.47
C GLY A 375 -3.09 35.32 -54.41
N TYR A 376 -4.24 34.71 -54.72
CA TYR A 376 -5.54 35.38 -54.66
C TYR A 376 -6.50 34.68 -53.70
N TRP A 377 -7.29 35.51 -53.01
CA TRP A 377 -8.38 35.08 -52.14
C TRP A 377 -9.67 34.87 -52.95
N GLY A 378 -10.48 33.90 -52.54
CA GLY A 378 -11.74 33.56 -53.17
C GLY A 378 -12.78 32.98 -52.20
N TYR A 379 -13.89 32.53 -52.76
CA TYR A 379 -14.98 31.86 -52.03
C TYR A 379 -14.82 30.32 -52.07
N LYS A 380 -14.89 29.63 -50.93
CA LYS A 380 -14.79 28.16 -50.84
C LYS A 380 -15.96 27.42 -51.52
N CYS A 381 -17.15 28.01 -51.50
CA CYS A 381 -18.35 27.41 -52.08
C CYS A 381 -18.29 27.26 -53.61
N CYS A 382 -17.64 28.22 -54.29
CA CYS A 382 -17.68 28.33 -55.76
C CYS A 382 -16.27 28.40 -56.41
N HIS A 383 -15.18 28.45 -55.62
CA HIS A 383 -13.78 28.70 -56.03
C HIS A 383 -13.59 29.96 -56.89
N SER A 384 -14.56 30.89 -56.87
CA SER A 384 -14.44 32.16 -57.57
C SER A 384 -13.43 33.06 -56.86
N MET A 385 -12.47 33.59 -57.62
CA MET A 385 -11.41 34.49 -57.15
C MET A 385 -11.76 35.97 -57.41
N VAL A 386 -13.03 36.28 -57.71
CA VAL A 386 -13.52 37.65 -57.92
C VAL A 386 -14.48 38.05 -56.79
N LYS A 387 -14.14 39.14 -56.08
CA LYS A 387 -14.94 39.63 -54.95
C LYS A 387 -16.28 40.16 -55.50
N GLN A 388 -17.39 39.80 -54.85
CA GLN A 388 -18.77 40.16 -55.26
C GLN A 388 -19.32 39.43 -56.50
N SER A 389 -18.71 38.33 -56.96
CA SER A 389 -19.37 37.47 -57.94
C SER A 389 -20.63 36.80 -57.34
N TYR A 390 -21.61 36.43 -58.15
CA TYR A 390 -22.69 35.54 -57.71
C TYR A 390 -22.17 34.11 -57.58
N CYS A 391 -22.64 33.35 -56.59
CA CYS A 391 -22.19 31.97 -56.45
C CYS A 391 -22.71 31.10 -57.59
N THR A 392 -21.78 30.49 -58.33
CA THR A 392 -22.00 29.53 -59.40
C THR A 392 -22.28 28.10 -58.93
N GLY A 393 -22.52 27.90 -57.62
CA GLY A 393 -22.55 26.59 -56.95
C GLY A 393 -21.35 25.68 -57.27
N ASP A 394 -21.57 24.37 -57.18
CA ASP A 394 -20.57 23.35 -57.50
C ASP A 394 -20.17 23.32 -58.99
N ALA A 395 -20.92 23.97 -59.88
CA ALA A 395 -20.56 24.10 -61.28
C ALA A 395 -19.27 24.91 -61.47
N GLY A 396 -19.01 25.90 -60.61
CA GLY A 396 -17.77 26.69 -60.64
C GLY A 396 -16.52 25.91 -60.24
N LYS A 397 -16.67 24.93 -59.33
CA LYS A 397 -15.56 24.02 -58.96
C LYS A 397 -15.18 23.09 -60.12
N LYS A 398 -16.19 22.59 -60.83
CA LYS A 398 -15.99 21.69 -61.98
C LYS A 398 -15.28 22.40 -63.13
N THR A 399 -15.68 23.63 -63.47
CA THR A 399 -15.04 24.40 -64.56
C THR A 399 -13.60 24.79 -64.24
N ALA A 400 -13.31 25.16 -62.99
CA ALA A 400 -11.95 25.48 -62.54
C ALA A 400 -11.00 24.27 -62.56
N ASN A 401 -11.53 23.05 -62.41
CA ASN A 401 -10.76 21.81 -62.56
C ASN A 401 -10.55 21.46 -64.05
N THR A 402 -11.53 21.71 -64.93
CA THR A 402 -11.41 21.40 -66.37
C THR A 402 -10.50 22.35 -67.15
N SER A 403 -10.24 23.56 -66.65
CA SER A 403 -9.35 24.53 -67.32
C SER A 403 -7.84 24.23 -67.17
N GLY A 404 -7.48 23.09 -66.55
CA GLY A 404 -6.10 22.64 -66.40
C GLY A 404 -5.89 21.23 -66.96
N ILE A 405 -5.40 21.16 -68.20
CA ILE A 405 -4.72 20.03 -68.86
C ILE A 405 -5.62 18.90 -69.40
N GLN A 406 -5.62 18.80 -70.73
CA GLN A 406 -5.92 17.60 -71.53
C GLN A 406 -4.77 16.59 -71.38
N PHE A 407 -5.06 15.34 -71.01
CA PHE A 407 -4.65 14.09 -71.71
C PHE A 407 -5.11 12.86 -70.91
N ASP A 408 -5.75 11.95 -71.66
CA ASP A 408 -6.11 10.54 -71.47
C ASP A 408 -7.18 10.09 -70.44
N GLU A 409 -8.28 9.63 -71.04
CA GLU A 409 -9.33 8.77 -70.51
C GLU A 409 -8.80 7.38 -70.11
N GLU A 410 -9.18 6.93 -68.92
CA GLU A 410 -9.77 5.60 -68.71
C GLU A 410 -10.64 5.66 -67.44
N ALA A 411 -11.95 5.46 -67.61
CA ALA A 411 -12.87 5.02 -66.56
C ALA A 411 -12.75 3.47 -66.49
N GLU A 412 -12.95 2.72 -65.40
CA GLU A 412 -13.82 2.85 -64.23
C GLU A 412 -13.16 2.12 -63.03
N ASP A 413 -13.50 2.54 -61.80
CA ASP A 413 -14.06 1.71 -60.72
C ASP A 413 -13.69 2.18 -59.30
N GLU A 414 -14.73 2.17 -58.46
CA GLU A 414 -14.73 2.49 -57.03
C GLU A 414 -13.77 1.58 -56.25
N ASN A 415 -12.96 2.18 -55.37
CA ASN A 415 -12.37 1.45 -54.24
C ASN A 415 -12.38 2.36 -53.01
N GLU A 416 -13.11 1.90 -52.00
CA GLU A 416 -13.07 2.40 -50.64
C GLU A 416 -11.63 2.43 -50.13
N GLU A 417 -11.19 3.56 -49.58
CA GLU A 417 -9.84 3.73 -49.04
C GLU A 417 -9.60 2.76 -47.88
N ALA A 418 -8.67 1.84 -48.05
CA ALA A 418 -8.14 1.03 -46.96
C ALA A 418 -7.52 1.92 -45.86
N PRO A 419 -7.71 1.60 -44.57
CA PRO A 419 -7.10 2.39 -43.49
C PRO A 419 -5.58 2.31 -43.56
N LYS A 420 -4.95 3.49 -43.63
CA LYS A 420 -3.49 3.67 -43.66
C LYS A 420 -2.81 2.90 -42.55
N THR A 421 -1.67 2.29 -42.86
CA THR A 421 -0.90 1.51 -41.88
C THR A 421 -0.28 2.43 -40.81
N LEU A 422 -0.15 1.93 -39.58
CA LEU A 422 0.34 2.69 -38.42
C LEU A 422 1.74 3.32 -38.63
N LEU A 423 2.55 2.69 -39.50
CA LEU A 423 3.86 3.19 -39.94
C LEU A 423 3.76 4.47 -40.78
N GLU A 424 2.78 4.57 -41.68
CA GLU A 424 2.58 5.76 -42.52
C GLU A 424 2.07 6.95 -41.70
N LEU A 425 1.15 6.70 -40.76
CA LEU A 425 0.68 7.68 -39.78
C LEU A 425 1.82 8.23 -38.90
N HIS A 426 2.80 7.39 -38.53
CA HIS A 426 3.96 7.82 -37.76
C HIS A 426 4.93 8.68 -38.58
N GLN A 427 5.17 8.31 -39.84
CA GLN A 427 6.04 9.07 -40.75
C GLN A 427 5.44 10.45 -41.11
N GLU A 428 4.13 10.54 -41.28
CA GLU A 428 3.43 11.81 -41.50
C GLU A 428 3.49 12.71 -40.26
N LYS A 429 3.23 12.17 -39.06
CA LYS A 429 3.37 12.92 -37.80
C LYS A 429 4.80 13.42 -37.55
N MET A 430 5.81 12.65 -37.94
CA MET A 430 7.22 13.08 -37.86
C MET A 430 7.56 14.20 -38.85
N LYS A 431 6.98 14.16 -40.07
CA LYS A 431 7.12 15.24 -41.07
C LYS A 431 6.40 16.52 -40.64
N GLU A 432 5.21 16.42 -40.04
CA GLU A 432 4.49 17.57 -39.49
C GLU A 432 5.21 18.19 -38.28
N LYS A 433 5.74 17.37 -37.36
CA LYS A 433 6.57 17.88 -36.25
C LYS A 433 7.82 18.60 -36.75
N LYS A 434 8.46 18.13 -37.83
CA LYS A 434 9.57 18.83 -38.49
C LYS A 434 9.13 20.17 -39.11
N LYS A 435 7.96 20.23 -39.76
CA LYS A 435 7.42 21.48 -40.34
C LYS A 435 7.03 22.50 -39.25
N LYS A 436 6.41 22.07 -38.14
CA LYS A 436 6.08 22.94 -37.00
C LYS A 436 7.33 23.46 -36.27
N LYS A 437 8.39 22.65 -36.14
CA LYS A 437 9.70 23.14 -35.64
C LYS A 437 10.36 24.17 -36.56
N LYS A 438 10.17 24.08 -37.88
CA LYS A 438 10.73 25.01 -38.87
C LYS A 438 10.00 26.36 -38.90
N HIS A 439 8.71 26.40 -38.53
CA HIS A 439 7.93 27.64 -38.46
C HIS A 439 8.14 28.45 -37.16
N LYS A 440 8.53 27.80 -36.05
CA LYS A 440 8.81 28.49 -34.77
C LYS A 440 10.17 29.20 -34.74
N LYS A 441 11.05 28.98 -35.73
CA LYS A 441 12.43 29.52 -35.78
C LYS A 441 12.61 30.72 -36.72
N LYS A 442 11.52 31.37 -37.15
CA LYS A 442 11.54 32.43 -38.18
C LYS A 442 11.19 33.84 -37.70
N ASN A 443 11.06 34.05 -36.38
CA ASN A 443 10.91 35.36 -35.76
C ASN A 443 11.96 35.48 -34.63
N GLU A 444 13.21 35.69 -35.01
CA GLU A 444 14.24 36.39 -34.22
C GLU A 444 15.47 36.52 -35.12
N ASP A 445 15.90 37.76 -35.29
CA ASP A 445 16.77 38.23 -36.36
C ASP A 445 18.23 38.28 -35.90
N SER A 446 19.11 37.79 -36.77
CA SER A 446 20.50 38.24 -36.98
C SER A 446 21.43 38.39 -35.76
N SER A 447 22.03 37.28 -35.28
CA SER A 447 23.41 37.21 -34.71
C SER A 447 23.85 35.80 -34.24
N ASP A 448 23.45 34.68 -34.88
CA ASP A 448 23.52 33.35 -34.22
C ASP A 448 24.14 32.20 -35.06
N GLU A 449 24.80 32.49 -36.19
CA GLU A 449 25.46 31.43 -36.98
C GLU A 449 26.85 31.04 -36.44
N GLU A 450 27.59 31.97 -35.83
CA GLU A 450 28.91 31.68 -35.25
C GLU A 450 28.83 30.84 -33.96
N ASP A 451 27.77 31.03 -33.16
CA ASP A 451 27.65 30.37 -31.86
C ASP A 451 27.13 28.93 -31.97
N GLU A 452 26.33 28.62 -32.99
CA GLU A 452 25.94 27.25 -33.36
C GLU A 452 27.13 26.42 -33.90
N ALA A 453 28.06 27.06 -34.62
CA ALA A 453 29.29 26.40 -35.07
C ALA A 453 30.22 26.07 -33.89
N LYS A 454 30.42 27.02 -32.96
CA LYS A 454 31.23 26.84 -31.74
C LYS A 454 30.65 25.75 -30.83
N LYS A 455 29.32 25.70 -30.62
CA LYS A 455 28.66 24.64 -29.84
C LYS A 455 28.85 23.25 -30.46
N LYS A 456 28.75 23.12 -31.79
CA LYS A 456 29.00 21.84 -32.49
C LYS A 456 30.46 21.40 -32.39
N GLU A 457 31.40 22.33 -32.43
CA GLU A 457 32.82 22.04 -32.26
C GLU A 457 33.14 21.56 -30.83
N LYS A 458 32.60 22.25 -29.82
CA LYS A 458 32.75 21.84 -28.42
C LYS A 458 32.08 20.50 -28.11
N LEU A 459 30.89 20.24 -28.67
CA LEU A 459 30.22 18.93 -28.56
C LEU A 459 31.03 17.80 -29.21
N LYS A 460 31.65 18.04 -30.38
CA LYS A 460 32.57 17.06 -30.99
C LYS A 460 33.80 16.81 -30.12
N LYS A 461 34.36 17.85 -29.49
CA LYS A 461 35.47 17.73 -28.54
C LYS A 461 35.05 16.93 -27.29
N ALA A 462 33.87 17.18 -26.74
CA ALA A 462 33.30 16.43 -25.62
C ALA A 462 33.01 14.96 -25.97
N LEU A 463 32.49 14.67 -27.17
CA LEU A 463 32.30 13.30 -27.65
C LEU A 463 33.62 12.53 -27.83
N GLY A 464 34.68 13.21 -28.28
CA GLY A 464 36.02 12.65 -28.36
C GLY A 464 36.62 12.35 -26.98
N ALA A 465 36.47 13.28 -26.03
CA ALA A 465 36.94 13.12 -24.66
C ALA A 465 36.23 11.96 -23.94
N GLU A 466 34.90 11.83 -24.08
CA GLU A 466 34.15 10.74 -23.47
C GLU A 466 34.51 9.37 -24.09
N GLU A 467 34.87 9.32 -25.38
CA GLU A 467 35.40 8.08 -25.98
C GLU A 467 36.73 7.65 -25.39
N GLN A 468 37.63 8.61 -25.19
CA GLN A 468 38.94 8.36 -24.61
C GLN A 468 38.81 7.93 -23.16
N ARG A 469 37.89 8.55 -22.41
CA ARG A 469 37.54 8.13 -21.05
C ARG A 469 36.99 6.70 -21.01
N LEU A 470 36.06 6.35 -21.90
CA LEU A 470 35.52 4.98 -21.98
C LEU A 470 36.62 3.96 -22.34
N LYS A 471 37.54 4.31 -23.25
CA LYS A 471 38.71 3.47 -23.60
C LYS A 471 39.65 3.29 -22.40
N GLN A 472 39.96 4.36 -21.66
CA GLN A 472 40.77 4.31 -20.44
C GLN A 472 40.09 3.47 -19.35
N VAL A 473 38.77 3.61 -19.16
CA VAL A 473 38.01 2.80 -18.19
C VAL A 473 38.03 1.33 -18.58
N ALA A 474 37.85 1.01 -19.87
CA ALA A 474 37.93 -0.36 -20.36
C ALA A 474 39.33 -0.97 -20.18
N GLU A 475 40.39 -0.20 -20.45
CA GLU A 475 41.78 -0.62 -20.24
C GLU A 475 42.09 -0.83 -18.75
N ILE A 476 41.58 0.04 -17.87
CA ILE A 476 41.72 -0.11 -16.42
C ILE A 476 40.89 -1.29 -15.88
N MET A 477 39.71 -1.58 -16.46
CA MET A 477 38.91 -2.76 -16.08
C MET A 477 39.52 -4.08 -16.53
N GLN A 478 40.44 -4.07 -17.52
CA GLN A 478 41.19 -5.26 -17.93
C GLN A 478 42.37 -5.58 -16.99
N LEU A 479 42.77 -4.65 -16.12
CA LEU A 479 43.82 -4.86 -15.13
C LEU A 479 43.25 -5.45 -13.83
N ASP A 480 43.97 -6.42 -13.25
CA ASP A 480 43.62 -7.04 -11.95
C ASP A 480 43.43 -5.99 -10.84
N GLU A 481 42.43 -6.19 -9.98
CA GLU A 481 42.03 -5.25 -8.92
C GLU A 481 43.18 -4.81 -8.00
N ARG A 482 44.16 -5.69 -7.74
CA ARG A 482 45.34 -5.41 -6.91
C ARG A 482 46.39 -4.52 -7.59
N LYS A 483 46.41 -4.46 -8.92
CA LYS A 483 47.38 -3.67 -9.71
C LYS A 483 46.81 -2.31 -10.14
N ARG A 484 45.55 -2.02 -9.81
CA ARG A 484 44.92 -0.74 -10.09
C ARG A 484 45.52 0.35 -9.20
N PRO A 485 46.10 1.43 -9.76
CA PRO A 485 46.70 2.49 -8.97
C PRO A 485 45.64 3.18 -8.09
N TYR A 486 45.95 3.37 -6.81
CA TYR A 486 45.07 4.04 -5.85
C TYR A 486 44.83 5.49 -6.28
N ASN A 487 43.56 5.94 -6.28
CA ASN A 487 43.12 7.30 -6.66
C ASN A 487 42.95 7.60 -8.16
N SER A 488 42.79 6.60 -9.04
CA SER A 488 42.68 6.78 -10.50
C SER A 488 41.37 7.43 -11.02
N LEU A 489 40.42 7.79 -10.15
CA LEU A 489 39.09 8.31 -10.53
C LEU A 489 38.74 9.64 -9.84
N LYS A 490 39.70 10.34 -9.25
CA LYS A 490 39.44 11.54 -8.43
C LYS A 490 39.73 12.83 -9.17
N GLU A 491 38.85 13.18 -10.10
CA GLU A 491 38.59 14.59 -10.43
C GLU A 491 37.08 14.79 -10.37
N VAL A 492 36.60 15.41 -9.28
CA VAL A 492 35.19 15.81 -9.14
C VAL A 492 35.11 17.25 -9.64
N ARG A 493 34.81 17.39 -10.94
CA ARG A 493 34.40 18.65 -11.56
C ARG A 493 32.95 18.49 -12.00
N GLU A 494 32.14 19.52 -11.80
CA GLU A 494 30.76 19.54 -12.29
C GLU A 494 30.77 19.40 -13.83
N PRO A 495 30.10 18.38 -14.40
CA PRO A 495 30.05 18.18 -15.84
C PRO A 495 29.38 19.35 -16.57
N THR A 496 30.00 19.81 -17.66
CA THR A 496 29.40 20.84 -18.51
C THR A 496 28.19 20.30 -19.27
N GLU A 497 27.27 21.17 -19.70
CA GLU A 497 26.06 20.76 -20.43
C GLU A 497 26.38 19.94 -21.70
N GLU A 498 27.46 20.29 -22.40
CA GLU A 498 27.94 19.60 -23.61
C GLU A 498 28.53 18.21 -23.30
N GLU A 499 29.19 18.05 -22.15
CA GLU A 499 29.67 16.74 -21.65
C GLU A 499 28.51 15.85 -21.20
N MET A 500 27.48 16.43 -20.57
CA MET A 500 26.26 15.71 -20.23
C MET A 500 25.50 15.25 -21.47
N GLU A 501 25.45 16.06 -22.53
CA GLU A 501 24.84 15.67 -23.80
C GLU A 501 25.66 14.57 -24.51
N ALA A 502 26.99 14.69 -24.52
CA ALA A 502 27.88 13.65 -25.05
C ALA A 502 27.72 12.31 -24.30
N PHE A 503 27.61 12.35 -22.98
CA PHE A 503 27.36 11.18 -22.13
C PHE A 503 25.98 10.57 -22.42
N ARG A 504 24.93 11.38 -22.55
CA ARG A 504 23.57 10.90 -22.89
C ARG A 504 23.51 10.23 -24.26
N MET A 505 24.30 10.72 -25.23
CA MET A 505 24.37 10.17 -26.58
C MET A 505 25.17 8.85 -26.65
N LYS A 506 26.23 8.70 -25.83
CA LYS A 506 27.07 7.48 -25.80
C LYS A 506 26.63 6.42 -24.80
N ARG A 507 25.76 6.75 -23.84
CA ARG A 507 25.20 5.79 -22.88
C ARG A 507 24.42 4.70 -23.60
N SER A 508 24.99 3.50 -23.65
CA SER A 508 24.25 2.31 -24.05
C SER A 508 23.14 2.01 -23.04
N ARG A 509 21.97 1.59 -23.54
CA ARG A 509 20.87 1.11 -22.71
C ARG A 509 21.00 -0.41 -22.61
N PRO A 510 21.35 -0.99 -21.45
CA PRO A 510 21.49 -2.44 -21.31
C PRO A 510 20.14 -3.17 -21.44
N ASP A 511 19.02 -2.45 -21.28
CA ASP A 511 17.65 -3.01 -21.29
C ASP A 511 16.98 -2.99 -22.68
N ASP A 512 17.70 -2.65 -23.75
CA ASP A 512 17.14 -2.66 -25.12
C ASP A 512 17.39 -4.03 -25.80
N PRO A 513 16.34 -4.86 -26.02
CA PRO A 513 16.46 -6.18 -26.63
C PRO A 513 16.92 -6.15 -28.09
N MET A 514 16.97 -4.99 -28.75
CA MET A 514 17.52 -4.83 -30.10
C MET A 514 19.02 -4.49 -30.13
N ALA A 515 19.63 -4.09 -29.00
CA ALA A 515 21.04 -3.70 -28.95
C ALA A 515 22.00 -4.87 -29.29
N SER A 516 21.61 -6.10 -28.94
CA SER A 516 22.33 -7.33 -29.28
C SER A 516 22.31 -7.66 -30.77
N PHE A 517 21.25 -7.24 -31.50
CA PHE A 517 21.13 -7.49 -32.94
C PHE A 517 21.89 -6.46 -33.80
N LEU A 518 21.98 -5.21 -33.34
CA LEU A 518 22.67 -4.14 -34.06
C LEU A 518 24.20 -4.29 -34.03
N ASN A 519 24.76 -4.86 -32.96
CA ASN A 519 26.20 -5.15 -32.87
C ASN A 519 26.64 -6.30 -33.81
N HIS A 520 25.71 -7.15 -34.26
CA HIS A 520 26.01 -8.30 -35.11
C HIS A 520 26.11 -7.97 -36.61
N LEU A 521 25.64 -6.80 -37.04
CA LEU A 521 25.61 -6.38 -38.46
C LEU A 521 26.91 -5.67 -38.93
N GLY A 522 27.92 -5.57 -38.08
CA GLY A 522 29.20 -4.90 -38.36
C GLY A 522 30.41 -5.79 -38.61
N CYS A 523 30.28 -7.12 -38.63
CA CYS A 523 31.41 -8.05 -38.84
C CYS A 523 31.18 -8.94 -40.08
N GLN A 524 32.21 -9.01 -40.91
CA GLN A 524 32.26 -9.46 -42.31
C GLN A 524 31.97 -10.96 -42.58
N PRO A 525 31.78 -11.34 -43.87
CA PRO A 525 30.98 -12.49 -44.31
C PRO A 525 31.82 -13.75 -44.54
N LEU A 526 31.48 -14.88 -43.92
CA LEU A 526 32.18 -16.16 -44.15
C LEU A 526 31.33 -17.43 -43.88
N PHE A 527 30.03 -17.45 -44.18
CA PHE A 527 29.23 -18.68 -44.06
C PHE A 527 28.18 -18.83 -45.17
N LEU A 528 28.65 -18.89 -46.42
CA LEU A 528 27.82 -19.18 -47.60
C LEU A 528 28.40 -20.38 -48.39
N ALA A 529 28.75 -21.45 -47.69
CA ALA A 529 29.33 -22.65 -48.32
C ALA A 529 29.09 -23.95 -47.52
N THR A 530 27.84 -24.28 -47.14
CA THR A 530 27.52 -25.64 -46.65
C THR A 530 26.11 -26.14 -47.02
N CYS A 531 25.39 -25.49 -47.94
CA CYS A 531 24.00 -25.84 -48.26
C CYS A 531 23.80 -26.61 -49.59
N LEU A 532 24.81 -27.36 -50.06
CA LEU A 532 24.71 -28.20 -51.25
C LEU A 532 25.45 -29.52 -51.06
N LEU A 533 24.82 -30.50 -50.39
CA LEU A 533 25.13 -31.93 -50.50
C LEU A 533 24.16 -32.75 -49.63
N SER A 534 22.96 -33.05 -50.15
CA SER A 534 22.25 -34.33 -49.94
C SER A 534 20.81 -34.23 -50.44
N LEU A 535 20.62 -34.20 -51.76
CA LEU A 535 19.31 -34.34 -52.39
C LEU A 535 19.47 -35.23 -53.63
N SER A 536 19.50 -36.53 -53.41
CA SER A 536 19.28 -37.56 -54.43
C SER A 536 19.32 -38.95 -53.80
N PHE A 537 18.15 -39.53 -53.48
CA PHE A 537 17.86 -40.95 -53.75
C PHE A 537 16.35 -41.23 -53.71
N VAL A 538 15.75 -41.25 -54.90
CA VAL A 538 14.83 -42.28 -55.47
C VAL A 538 13.45 -42.52 -54.84
N LEU A 539 12.43 -42.25 -55.67
CA LEU A 539 11.05 -42.77 -55.66
C LEU A 539 10.98 -44.31 -55.71
N THR A 540 9.96 -44.94 -55.10
CA THR A 540 8.83 -45.62 -55.80
C THR A 540 8.00 -46.55 -54.90
N ALA A 541 6.68 -46.64 -55.22
CA ALA A 541 5.68 -47.69 -54.91
C ALA A 541 5.07 -47.73 -53.48
N ARG A 542 3.77 -47.98 -53.22
CA ARG A 542 2.58 -48.39 -54.01
C ARG A 542 1.29 -48.23 -53.16
N LYS A 543 0.19 -47.86 -53.83
CA LYS A 543 -1.25 -48.23 -53.71
C LYS A 543 -1.97 -48.51 -52.37
N ASP A 544 -3.14 -47.84 -52.29
CA ASP A 544 -4.49 -48.29 -51.87
C ASP A 544 -4.76 -48.65 -50.39
N HIS A 545 -5.54 -47.81 -49.69
CA HIS A 545 -6.91 -48.13 -49.25
C HIS A 545 -7.53 -46.98 -48.42
N ASN A 546 -8.74 -46.57 -48.79
CA ASN A 546 -9.64 -45.73 -47.99
C ASN A 546 -10.25 -46.56 -46.85
N PHE A 547 -10.22 -46.03 -45.63
CA PHE A 547 -11.16 -46.38 -44.57
C PHE A 547 -11.59 -45.12 -43.83
N THR A 548 -12.86 -44.76 -44.02
CA THR A 548 -13.58 -43.74 -43.27
C THR A 548 -14.04 -44.36 -41.95
N VAL A 549 -13.71 -43.75 -40.81
CA VAL A 549 -14.31 -44.09 -39.50
C VAL A 549 -14.86 -42.81 -38.88
N GLN A 550 -16.15 -42.84 -38.55
CA GLN A 550 -16.89 -41.75 -37.92
C GLN A 550 -16.40 -41.51 -36.48
N SER A 551 -16.19 -40.25 -36.09
CA SER A 551 -15.74 -39.87 -34.75
C SER A 551 -16.86 -39.70 -33.72
N SER A 552 -18.04 -40.31 -33.93
CA SER A 552 -19.19 -40.19 -33.03
C SER A 552 -19.23 -41.18 -31.88
N GLN A 553 -18.07 -41.68 -31.40
CA GLN A 553 -18.00 -42.51 -30.19
C GLN A 553 -16.67 -42.32 -29.44
N LEU A 554 -16.55 -41.20 -28.71
CA LEU A 554 -15.65 -41.09 -27.56
C LEU A 554 -16.36 -40.27 -26.47
N VAL A 555 -17.15 -40.97 -25.67
CA VAL A 555 -17.63 -40.47 -24.37
C VAL A 555 -16.41 -40.47 -23.44
N CYS A 556 -15.89 -39.29 -23.13
CA CYS A 556 -14.95 -39.14 -22.02
C CYS A 556 -15.67 -38.47 -20.84
N SER A 557 -15.66 -39.22 -19.75
CA SER A 557 -16.32 -39.01 -18.46
C SER A 557 -16.02 -37.67 -17.79
N LEU A 558 -17.06 -37.14 -17.14
CA LEU A 558 -17.01 -36.09 -16.11
C LEU A 558 -15.85 -36.30 -15.11
N PRO A 559 -15.15 -35.23 -14.67
CA PRO A 559 -14.22 -35.32 -13.56
C PRO A 559 -14.99 -35.59 -12.26
N GLY A 560 -14.66 -36.70 -11.60
CA GLY A 560 -15.21 -37.06 -10.29
C GLY A 560 -14.77 -36.10 -9.17
N PRO A 561 -15.43 -36.16 -8.00
CA PRO A 561 -15.08 -35.34 -6.85
C PRO A 561 -13.63 -35.59 -6.38
N PRO A 562 -12.94 -34.58 -5.81
CA PRO A 562 -11.57 -34.71 -5.38
C PRO A 562 -11.43 -35.81 -4.31
N GLY A 563 -10.48 -36.73 -4.54
CA GLY A 563 -10.18 -37.82 -3.61
C GLY A 563 -9.73 -37.31 -2.24
N ALA A 564 -9.91 -38.15 -1.22
CA ALA A 564 -9.50 -37.85 0.16
C ALA A 564 -8.00 -37.49 0.22
N PRO A 565 -7.60 -36.52 1.07
CA PRO A 565 -6.21 -36.12 1.19
C PRO A 565 -5.33 -37.31 1.58
N GLY A 566 -4.24 -37.49 0.83
CA GLY A 566 -3.25 -38.54 1.09
C GLY A 566 -2.67 -38.44 2.50
N SER A 567 -2.32 -39.59 3.07
CA SER A 567 -1.68 -39.68 4.38
C SER A 567 -0.39 -38.83 4.41
N PRO A 568 -0.11 -38.10 5.51
CA PRO A 568 1.09 -37.30 5.64
C PRO A 568 2.34 -38.17 5.45
N GLY A 569 3.29 -37.69 4.63
CA GLY A 569 4.59 -38.34 4.47
C GLY A 569 5.34 -38.43 5.81
N PRO A 570 6.26 -39.40 5.96
CA PRO A 570 7.02 -39.57 7.19
C PRO A 570 7.81 -38.28 7.52
N ALA A 571 7.84 -37.93 8.81
CA ALA A 571 8.57 -36.77 9.30
C ALA A 571 10.05 -36.87 8.92
N GLY A 572 10.60 -35.79 8.36
CA GLY A 572 12.03 -35.69 8.09
C GLY A 572 12.87 -35.83 9.37
N PRO A 573 14.13 -36.27 9.26
CA PRO A 573 15.00 -36.44 10.41
C PRO A 573 15.18 -35.12 11.16
N THR A 574 15.11 -35.18 12.49
CA THR A 574 15.32 -34.04 13.38
C THR A 574 16.71 -33.46 13.18
N GLY A 575 16.77 -32.15 12.88
CA GLY A 575 18.03 -31.41 12.82
C GLY A 575 18.78 -31.50 14.14
N GLY A 576 20.09 -31.74 14.07
CA GLY A 576 20.95 -31.82 15.25
C GLY A 576 20.88 -30.55 16.10
N ALA A 577 20.90 -30.74 17.42
CA ALA A 577 20.89 -29.64 18.39
C ALA A 577 22.05 -28.66 18.10
N GLY A 578 21.70 -27.39 17.90
CA GLY A 578 22.69 -26.32 17.82
C GLY A 578 23.50 -26.24 19.12
N GLY A 579 24.82 -26.12 18.99
CA GLY A 579 25.71 -25.99 20.14
C GLY A 579 25.33 -24.78 21.00
N MET A 580 25.18 -25.03 22.31
CA MET A 580 24.92 -24.00 23.30
C MET A 580 26.16 -23.09 23.42
N GLY A 581 25.98 -21.79 23.19
CA GLY A 581 27.05 -20.81 23.33
C GLY A 581 27.59 -20.79 24.76
N SER A 582 28.90 -20.55 24.89
CA SER A 582 29.59 -20.46 26.17
C SER A 582 28.95 -19.38 27.07
N PRO A 583 28.81 -19.60 28.38
CA PRO A 583 28.31 -18.59 29.31
C PRO A 583 29.16 -17.32 29.23
N GLY A 584 28.51 -16.15 29.22
CA GLY A 584 29.19 -14.87 29.29
C GLY A 584 29.99 -14.75 30.58
N SER A 585 31.21 -14.24 30.46
CA SER A 585 32.07 -13.88 31.59
C SER A 585 31.43 -12.79 32.43
N ASP A 586 31.36 -12.99 33.75
CA ASP A 586 30.92 -11.97 34.70
C ASP A 586 31.74 -10.68 34.56
N GLY A 587 31.06 -9.54 34.61
CA GLY A 587 31.69 -8.22 34.59
C GLY A 587 32.57 -8.03 35.84
N GLN A 588 33.71 -7.35 35.68
CA GLN A 588 34.60 -7.05 36.79
C GLN A 588 33.88 -6.24 37.87
N ASP A 589 33.97 -6.70 39.12
CA ASP A 589 33.48 -5.98 40.30
C ASP A 589 34.09 -4.58 40.36
N GLY A 590 33.22 -3.59 40.58
CA GLY A 590 33.64 -2.20 40.78
C GLY A 590 34.51 -2.07 42.03
N LYS A 591 35.55 -1.24 41.97
CA LYS A 591 36.44 -0.98 43.11
C LYS A 591 35.65 -0.38 44.27
N ASP A 592 35.89 -0.91 45.48
CA ASP A 592 35.38 -0.35 46.73
C ASP A 592 35.83 1.11 46.88
N GLY A 593 34.89 1.99 47.25
CA GLY A 593 35.16 3.40 47.54
C GLY A 593 35.96 3.58 48.82
N ASP A 594 36.79 4.63 48.84
CA ASP A 594 37.65 4.96 49.97
C ASP A 594 36.85 5.20 51.27
N LYS A 595 37.35 4.62 52.37
CA LYS A 595 36.80 4.81 53.72
C LYS A 595 36.84 6.29 54.10
N GLY A 596 35.68 6.87 54.40
CA GLY A 596 35.56 8.19 54.97
C GLY A 596 36.30 8.29 56.32
N ASP A 597 37.10 9.34 56.47
CA ASP A 597 37.81 9.68 57.70
C ASP A 597 36.84 9.93 58.85
N LYS A 598 37.23 9.45 60.03
CA LYS A 598 36.51 9.68 61.28
C LYS A 598 36.58 11.17 61.61
N GLY A 599 35.42 11.82 61.71
CA GLY A 599 35.31 13.17 62.25
C GLY A 599 35.81 13.20 63.70
N GLU A 600 36.74 14.10 63.99
CA GLU A 600 37.13 14.46 65.35
C GLU A 600 36.28 15.63 65.87
N LYS A 601 35.81 15.42 67.11
CA LYS A 601 35.19 16.31 68.11
C LYS A 601 33.71 16.63 68.00
#